data_AF-A0A952TIK2-F1
#
_entry.id   AF-A0A952TIK2-F1
#
_cell.length_a   1.000
_cell.length_b   1.000
_cell.length_c   1.000
_cell.angle_alpha   90.00
_cell.angle_beta   90.00
_cell.angle_gamma   90.00
#
_symmetry.space_group_name_H-M   'P 1'
#
loop_
_entity.id
_entity.type
_entity.pdbx_description
1 polymer ?
#
loop_
_entity_poly.entity_id
_entity_poly.type
_entity_poly.pdbx_seq_one_letter_code
_entity_poly.pdbx_strand_id
1 'polypeptide(L)'
;MAMIDRYKKKGGFVQLLNLIETTAPAKAEKFLQMIAEESPVWEAEIRKKCISLDRMSTWNQTYLMEVFPRLTPNVIGTALSSLPEEKKQIFLGALAFSERRKVEDFLKEAKPQPGEVASCQMKIINEVRAMVSQGALKLDKVDAELAIPENIEDQLNSGMSPSASAKDIDVAFDSVAASAGVPASGGGSSSEELMLLRKKIVSLTQENQLLKQQLQTMKDKLDTIRKAAA
;
A
#
# COMPACT_ATOMS: atom_id res chain seq x y z
N MET A 1 0.14 22.21 18.84
CA MET A 1 -0.57 21.24 17.98
C MET A 1 0.51 20.48 17.25
N ALA A 2 0.56 19.16 17.42
CA ALA A 2 1.55 18.32 16.75
C ALA A 2 1.21 18.27 15.24
N MET A 3 2.23 18.22 14.39
CA MET A 3 2.08 18.20 12.93
C MET A 3 1.24 17.01 12.47
N ILE A 4 1.38 15.88 13.17
CA ILE A 4 0.70 14.62 12.87
C ILE A 4 -0.79 14.62 13.25
N ASP A 5 -1.22 15.46 14.20
CA ASP A 5 -2.58 15.42 14.73
C ASP A 5 -3.65 15.66 13.64
N ARG A 6 -3.33 16.46 12.62
CA ARG A 6 -4.22 16.73 11.47
C ARG A 6 -4.46 15.50 10.58
N TYR A 7 -3.58 14.49 10.67
CA TYR A 7 -3.60 13.28 9.85
C TYR A 7 -4.07 12.02 10.60
N LYS A 8 -4.34 12.12 11.90
CA LYS A 8 -4.84 10.99 12.73
C LYS A 8 -6.29 10.59 12.43
N LYS A 9 -7.01 11.38 11.63
CA LYS A 9 -8.38 11.10 11.18
C LYS A 9 -8.39 10.15 9.98
N LYS A 10 -9.51 9.45 9.76
CA LYS A 10 -9.69 8.54 8.61
C LYS A 10 -9.30 9.19 7.27
N GLY A 11 -8.42 8.52 6.54
CA GLY A 11 -7.88 8.99 5.25
C GLY A 11 -6.75 10.02 5.37
N GLY A 12 -6.42 10.44 6.59
CA GLY A 12 -5.33 11.36 6.86
C GLY A 12 -3.96 10.74 6.60
N PHE A 13 -3.81 9.42 6.76
CA PHE A 13 -2.56 8.72 6.42
C PHE A 13 -2.26 8.84 4.92
N VAL A 14 -3.25 8.59 4.06
CA VAL A 14 -3.10 8.71 2.60
C VAL A 14 -2.81 10.16 2.20
N GLN A 15 -3.44 11.14 2.86
CA GLN A 15 -3.15 12.56 2.63
C GLN A 15 -1.70 12.92 2.98
N LEU A 16 -1.21 12.43 4.12
CA LEU A 16 0.17 12.63 4.56
C LEU A 16 1.16 11.94 3.61
N LEU A 17 0.85 10.71 3.19
CA LEU A 17 1.67 9.95 2.27
C LEU A 17 1.81 10.67 0.92
N ASN A 18 0.69 11.10 0.34
CA ASN A 18 0.69 11.88 -0.90
C ASN A 18 1.46 13.20 -0.74
N LEU A 19 1.34 13.89 0.40
CA LEU A 19 2.09 15.11 0.66
C LEU A 19 3.60 14.86 0.67
N ILE A 20 4.05 13.78 1.32
CA ILE A 20 5.46 13.44 1.41
C ILE A 20 6.01 13.05 0.04
N GLU A 21 5.26 12.25 -0.72
CA GLU A 21 5.64 11.82 -2.08
C GLU A 21 5.68 12.97 -3.10
N THR A 22 4.90 14.02 -2.88
CA THR A 22 4.83 15.20 -3.77
C THR A 22 5.64 16.39 -3.26
N THR A 23 6.42 16.22 -2.19
CA THR A 23 7.30 17.27 -1.67
C THR A 23 8.72 17.04 -2.15
N ALA A 24 9.48 18.12 -2.40
CA ALA A 24 10.88 18.03 -2.76
C ALA A 24 11.68 17.20 -1.73
N PRO A 25 12.63 16.33 -2.15
CA PRO A 25 13.26 15.33 -1.27
C PRO A 25 13.82 15.90 0.04
N ALA A 26 14.52 17.04 -0.02
CA ALA A 26 15.09 17.68 1.17
C ALA A 26 14.04 18.17 2.18
N LYS A 27 12.85 18.55 1.72
CA LYS A 27 11.73 18.94 2.58
C LYS A 27 10.96 17.72 3.07
N ALA A 28 10.82 16.68 2.24
CA ALA A 28 10.20 15.41 2.62
C ALA A 28 10.98 14.75 3.78
N GLU A 29 12.32 14.72 3.71
CA GLU A 29 13.18 14.18 4.77
C GLU A 29 12.99 14.95 6.09
N LYS A 30 12.91 16.29 6.04
CA LYS A 30 12.61 17.12 7.22
C LYS A 30 11.23 16.84 7.79
N PHE A 31 10.22 16.62 6.95
CA PHE A 31 8.90 16.21 7.42
C PHE A 31 8.94 14.85 8.11
N LEU A 32 9.64 13.87 7.54
CA LEU A 32 9.81 12.55 8.14
C LEU A 32 10.54 12.64 9.49
N GLN A 33 11.59 13.46 9.60
CA GLN A 33 12.29 13.69 10.87
C GLN A 33 11.36 14.27 11.95
N MET A 34 10.57 15.30 11.62
CA MET A 34 9.59 15.86 12.56
C MET A 34 8.53 14.82 12.95
N ILE A 35 8.09 13.97 12.00
CA ILE A 35 7.14 12.89 12.29
C ILE A 35 7.80 11.84 13.20
N ALA A 36 9.08 11.52 13.01
CA ALA A 36 9.80 10.56 13.86
C ALA A 36 9.93 11.06 15.30
N GLU A 37 10.16 12.37 15.50
CA GLU A 37 10.18 13.01 16.81
C GLU A 37 8.81 12.93 17.52
N GLU A 38 7.72 13.05 16.77
CA GLU A 38 6.35 12.97 17.32
C GLU A 38 5.87 11.52 17.52
N SER A 39 6.12 10.65 16.54
CA SER A 39 5.72 9.25 16.54
C SER A 39 6.59 8.41 15.58
N PRO A 40 7.57 7.64 16.10
CA PRO A 40 8.44 6.81 15.26
C PRO A 40 7.67 5.69 14.54
N VAL A 41 6.55 5.23 15.10
CA VAL A 41 5.70 4.20 14.47
C VAL A 41 5.06 4.72 13.19
N TRP A 42 4.60 5.98 13.20
CA TRP A 42 4.04 6.61 12.00
C TRP A 42 5.10 6.86 10.93
N GLU A 43 6.29 7.35 11.30
CA GLU A 43 7.37 7.57 10.33
C GLU A 43 7.77 6.27 9.63
N ALA A 44 7.98 5.20 10.40
CA ALA A 44 8.36 3.89 9.87
C ALA A 44 7.32 3.35 8.88
N GLU A 45 6.02 3.47 9.23
CA GLU A 45 4.95 2.99 8.36
C GLU A 45 4.81 3.85 7.11
N ILE A 46 4.95 5.18 7.20
CA ILE A 46 4.94 6.06 6.03
C ILE A 46 6.07 5.69 5.08
N ARG A 47 7.30 5.56 5.58
CA ARG A 47 8.47 5.19 4.76
C ARG A 47 8.26 3.84 4.09
N LYS A 48 7.63 2.89 4.80
CA LYS A 48 7.25 1.58 4.27
C LYS A 48 6.16 1.65 3.19
N LYS A 49 5.25 2.63 3.22
CA LYS A 49 4.16 2.76 2.23
C LYS A 49 4.48 3.72 1.09
N CYS A 50 5.59 4.45 1.16
CA CYS A 50 6.04 5.36 0.11
C CYS A 50 6.42 4.62 -1.18
N ILE A 51 5.98 5.19 -2.31
CA ILE A 51 6.30 4.76 -3.66
C ILE A 51 7.44 5.61 -4.19
N SER A 52 8.43 4.95 -4.80
CA SER A 52 9.55 5.58 -5.50
C SER A 52 9.81 4.84 -6.80
N LEU A 53 10.49 5.47 -7.75
CA LEU A 53 10.92 4.76 -8.97
C LEU A 53 11.84 3.58 -8.64
N ASP A 54 12.65 3.69 -7.59
CA ASP A 54 13.49 2.60 -7.12
C ASP A 54 12.65 1.36 -6.76
N ARG A 55 11.58 1.58 -5.98
CA ARG A 55 10.65 0.53 -5.60
C ARG A 55 9.81 0.03 -6.78
N MET A 56 9.39 0.92 -7.68
CA MET A 56 8.66 0.51 -8.88
C MET A 56 9.50 -0.40 -9.79
N SER A 57 10.83 -0.30 -9.75
CA SER A 57 11.69 -1.19 -10.54
C SER A 57 11.65 -2.66 -10.07
N THR A 58 11.13 -2.94 -8.87
CA THR A 58 10.94 -4.31 -8.37
C THR A 58 9.58 -4.90 -8.73
N TRP A 59 8.69 -4.11 -9.31
CA TRP A 59 7.34 -4.54 -9.66
C TRP A 59 7.36 -5.50 -10.85
N ASN A 60 6.36 -6.37 -10.93
CA ASN A 60 6.16 -7.18 -12.12
C ASN A 60 5.87 -6.28 -13.34
N GLN A 61 6.46 -6.64 -14.48
CA GLN A 61 6.33 -5.93 -15.75
C GLN A 61 4.87 -5.64 -16.14
N THR A 62 3.93 -6.54 -15.86
CA THR A 62 2.51 -6.35 -16.16
C THR A 62 1.94 -5.08 -15.52
N TYR A 63 2.31 -4.78 -14.28
CA TYR A 63 1.83 -3.56 -13.60
C TYR A 63 2.47 -2.29 -14.17
N LEU A 64 3.75 -2.38 -14.55
CA LEU A 64 4.43 -1.26 -15.22
C LEU A 64 3.77 -0.96 -16.57
N MET A 65 3.34 -1.99 -17.31
CA MET A 65 2.61 -1.84 -18.58
C MET A 65 1.22 -1.23 -18.44
N GLU A 66 0.61 -1.26 -17.25
CA GLU A 66 -0.66 -0.58 -17.00
C GLU A 66 -0.49 0.92 -16.68
N VAL A 67 0.64 1.27 -16.07
CA VAL A 67 0.96 2.63 -15.60
C VAL A 67 1.62 3.46 -16.70
N PHE A 68 2.70 2.95 -17.29
CA PHE A 68 3.59 3.75 -18.13
C PHE A 68 2.96 4.28 -19.43
N PRO A 69 2.08 3.55 -20.13
CA PRO A 69 1.40 4.07 -21.32
C PRO A 69 0.45 5.25 -21.07
N ARG A 70 0.09 5.53 -19.80
CA ARG A 70 -0.75 6.70 -19.44
C ARG A 70 0.05 7.99 -19.35
N LEU A 71 1.38 7.88 -19.28
CA LEU A 71 2.29 9.00 -19.12
C LEU A 71 2.84 9.44 -20.47
N THR A 72 3.14 10.73 -20.60
CA THR A 72 3.70 11.26 -21.84
C THR A 72 5.19 10.89 -21.99
N PRO A 73 5.69 10.65 -23.22
CA PRO A 73 7.08 10.23 -23.44
C PRO A 73 8.13 11.18 -22.84
N ASN A 74 7.87 12.48 -22.84
CA ASN A 74 8.75 13.49 -22.22
C ASN A 74 8.83 13.36 -20.69
N VAL A 75 7.71 13.04 -20.02
CA VAL A 75 7.68 12.83 -18.57
C VAL A 75 8.46 11.59 -18.22
N ILE A 76 8.26 10.49 -18.96
CA ILE A 76 8.99 9.24 -18.76
C ILE A 76 10.48 9.47 -19.02
N GLY A 77 10.85 10.01 -20.18
CA GLY A 77 12.26 10.23 -20.54
C GLY A 77 12.98 11.16 -19.55
N THR A 78 12.33 12.23 -19.12
CA THR A 78 12.90 13.15 -18.11
C THR A 78 13.07 12.46 -16.77
N ALA A 79 12.06 11.72 -16.28
CA ALA A 79 12.10 11.05 -14.98
C ALA A 79 13.13 9.92 -14.91
N LEU A 80 13.34 9.21 -16.03
CA LEU A 80 14.29 8.10 -16.14
C LEU A 80 15.73 8.55 -16.38
N SER A 81 15.97 9.81 -16.77
CA SER A 81 17.30 10.31 -17.14
C SER A 81 18.38 10.11 -16.06
N SER A 82 18.02 10.25 -14.79
CA SER A 82 18.92 10.13 -13.63
C SER A 82 19.12 8.71 -13.11
N LEU A 83 18.37 7.73 -13.61
CA LEU A 83 18.46 6.35 -13.14
C LEU A 83 19.63 5.60 -13.79
N PRO A 84 20.14 4.53 -13.16
CA PRO A 84 21.07 3.59 -13.80
C PRO A 84 20.42 2.92 -15.02
N GLU A 85 21.23 2.60 -16.04
CA GLU A 85 20.75 2.03 -17.30
C GLU A 85 19.93 0.75 -17.10
N GLU A 86 20.34 -0.12 -16.17
CA GLU A 86 19.61 -1.34 -15.81
C GLU A 86 18.15 -1.06 -15.43
N LYS A 87 17.92 -0.04 -14.59
CA LYS A 87 16.58 0.35 -14.16
C LYS A 87 15.80 1.03 -15.29
N LYS A 88 16.47 1.81 -16.15
CA LYS A 88 15.83 2.39 -17.33
C LYS A 88 15.26 1.30 -18.24
N GLN A 89 16.01 0.23 -18.47
CA GLN A 89 15.57 -0.86 -19.35
C GLN A 89 14.34 -1.60 -18.82
N ILE A 90 14.18 -1.74 -17.50
CA ILE A 90 12.97 -2.31 -16.89
C ILE A 90 11.73 -1.48 -17.28
N PHE A 91 11.80 -0.16 -17.11
CA PHE A 91 10.71 0.74 -17.44
C PHE A 91 10.48 0.86 -18.95
N LEU A 92 11.54 0.90 -19.76
CA LEU A 92 11.43 0.91 -21.22
C LEU A 92 10.83 -0.38 -21.78
N GLY A 93 11.05 -1.51 -21.12
CA GLY A 93 10.40 -2.78 -21.46
C GLY A 93 8.88 -2.77 -21.22
N ALA A 94 8.34 -1.79 -20.49
CA ALA A 94 6.91 -1.69 -20.21
C ALA A 94 6.15 -0.90 -21.28
N LEU A 95 6.88 -0.29 -22.22
CA LEU A 95 6.33 0.53 -23.28
C LEU A 95 6.21 -0.25 -24.59
N ALA A 96 5.23 0.12 -25.41
CA ALA A 96 5.16 -0.37 -26.78
C ALA A 96 6.35 0.16 -27.60
N PHE A 97 6.74 -0.55 -28.67
CA PHE A 97 7.92 -0.22 -29.49
C PHE A 97 7.96 1.25 -29.94
N SER A 98 6.83 1.80 -30.39
CA SER A 98 6.73 3.18 -30.87
C SER A 98 6.92 4.22 -29.76
N GLU A 99 6.42 3.96 -28.56
CA GLU A 99 6.54 4.84 -27.39
C GLU A 99 7.95 4.76 -26.80
N ARG A 100 8.45 3.52 -26.66
CA ARG A 100 9.82 3.25 -26.22
C ARG A 100 10.83 4.01 -27.06
N ARG A 101 10.70 3.96 -28.39
CA ARG A 101 11.57 4.70 -29.31
C ARG A 101 11.55 6.21 -29.05
N LYS A 102 10.36 6.80 -28.86
CA LYS A 102 10.22 8.24 -28.53
C LYS A 102 10.90 8.59 -27.21
N VAL A 103 10.77 7.74 -26.20
CA VAL A 103 11.43 7.93 -24.89
C VAL A 103 12.95 7.80 -25.01
N GLU A 104 13.44 6.82 -25.77
CA GLU A 104 14.88 6.62 -26.02
C GLU A 104 15.49 7.78 -26.80
N ASP A 105 14.79 8.33 -27.80
CA ASP A 105 15.24 9.50 -28.55
C ASP A 105 15.31 10.73 -27.62
N PHE A 106 14.30 10.93 -26.76
CA PHE A 106 14.33 11.98 -25.74
C PHE A 106 15.49 11.80 -24.74
N LEU A 107 15.77 10.58 -24.29
CA LEU A 107 16.88 10.30 -23.37
C LEU A 107 18.27 10.61 -23.97
N LYS A 108 18.42 10.53 -25.29
CA LYS A 108 19.68 10.87 -25.99
C LYS A 108 19.88 12.37 -26.12
N GLU A 109 18.80 13.10 -26.36
CA GLU A 109 18.84 14.54 -26.64
C GLU A 109 18.73 15.40 -25.37
N ALA A 110 17.95 14.95 -24.38
CA ALA A 110 17.63 15.75 -23.21
C ALA A 110 18.72 15.67 -22.14
N LYS A 111 19.12 16.85 -21.64
CA LYS A 111 19.91 17.01 -20.42
C LYS A 111 19.05 17.74 -19.37
N PRO A 112 18.02 17.06 -18.83
CA PRO A 112 17.08 17.71 -17.92
C PRO A 112 17.77 18.16 -16.63
N GLN A 113 17.30 19.28 -16.09
CA GLN A 113 17.82 19.78 -14.82
C GLN A 113 17.31 18.89 -13.66
N PRO A 114 18.06 18.76 -12.54
CA PRO A 114 17.64 17.94 -11.41
C PRO A 114 16.23 18.26 -10.89
N GLY A 115 15.81 19.53 -10.96
CA GLY A 115 14.44 19.93 -10.60
C GLY A 115 13.36 19.43 -11.56
N GLU A 116 13.65 19.34 -12.86
CA GLU A 116 12.74 18.80 -13.87
C GLU A 116 12.59 17.29 -13.71
N VAL A 117 13.70 16.60 -13.42
CA VAL A 117 13.70 15.18 -13.11
C VAL A 117 12.80 14.90 -11.91
N ALA A 118 13.00 15.60 -10.79
CA ALA A 118 12.17 15.44 -9.59
C ALA A 118 10.68 15.73 -9.88
N SER A 119 10.38 16.78 -10.64
CA SER A 119 9.00 17.11 -11.03
C SER A 119 8.35 16.01 -11.88
N CYS A 120 9.08 15.43 -12.84
CA CYS A 120 8.56 14.35 -13.66
C CYS A 120 8.40 13.05 -12.86
N GLN A 121 9.31 12.75 -11.93
CA GLN A 121 9.17 11.62 -11.01
C GLN A 121 7.92 11.75 -10.13
N MET A 122 7.64 12.95 -9.61
CA MET A 122 6.40 13.23 -8.88
C MET A 122 5.16 13.02 -9.74
N LYS A 123 5.18 13.38 -11.03
CA LYS A 123 4.06 13.12 -11.96
C LYS A 123 3.79 11.62 -12.13
N ILE A 124 4.83 10.80 -12.20
CA ILE A 124 4.69 9.33 -12.27
C ILE A 124 4.03 8.80 -10.99
N ILE A 125 4.51 9.22 -9.82
CA ILE A 125 3.97 8.75 -8.53
C ILE A 125 2.51 9.21 -8.36
N ASN A 126 2.18 10.44 -8.77
CA ASN A 126 0.81 10.94 -8.77
C ASN A 126 -0.12 10.11 -9.65
N GLU A 127 0.32 9.73 -10.86
CA GLU A 127 -0.47 8.87 -11.75
C GLU A 127 -0.72 7.50 -11.11
N VAL A 128 0.30 6.90 -10.50
CA VAL A 128 0.17 5.64 -9.75
C VAL A 128 -0.87 5.78 -8.63
N ARG A 129 -0.78 6.83 -7.80
CA ARG A 129 -1.75 7.09 -6.72
C ARG A 129 -3.16 7.37 -7.25
N ALA A 130 -3.29 8.01 -8.40
CA ALA A 130 -4.56 8.19 -9.07
C ALA A 130 -5.17 6.85 -9.51
N MET A 131 -4.37 5.96 -10.12
CA MET A 131 -4.83 4.61 -10.48
C MET A 131 -5.28 3.79 -9.27
N VAL A 132 -4.58 3.93 -8.14
CA VAL A 132 -4.96 3.24 -6.88
C VAL A 132 -6.27 3.77 -6.34
N SER A 133 -6.45 5.10 -6.29
CA SER A 133 -7.70 5.70 -5.79
C SER A 133 -8.91 5.41 -6.69
N GLN A 134 -8.69 5.22 -8.00
CA GLN A 134 -9.72 4.78 -8.96
C GLN A 134 -9.99 3.27 -8.91
N GLY A 135 -9.20 2.49 -8.15
CA GLY A 135 -9.30 1.03 -8.10
C GLY A 135 -8.76 0.31 -9.33
N ALA A 136 -8.09 1.03 -10.25
CA ALA A 136 -7.47 0.48 -11.44
C ALA A 136 -6.17 -0.27 -11.13
N LEU A 137 -5.43 0.15 -10.10
CA LEU A 137 -4.24 -0.53 -9.61
C LEU A 137 -4.44 -1.00 -8.17
N LYS A 138 -4.18 -2.28 -7.93
CA LYS A 138 -4.32 -2.92 -6.60
C LYS A 138 -2.95 -3.15 -5.99
N LEU A 139 -2.50 -2.23 -5.12
CA LEU A 139 -1.15 -2.26 -4.55
C LEU A 139 -0.87 -3.54 -3.76
N ASP A 140 -1.87 -4.15 -3.14
CA ASP A 140 -1.79 -5.44 -2.44
C ASP A 140 -1.30 -6.58 -3.34
N LYS A 141 -1.59 -6.52 -4.64
CA LYS A 141 -1.15 -7.51 -5.63
C LYS A 141 0.20 -7.18 -6.28
N VAL A 142 0.63 -5.93 -6.17
CA VAL A 142 1.91 -5.44 -6.71
C VAL A 142 3.01 -5.70 -5.69
N ASP A 143 2.80 -5.23 -4.47
CA ASP A 143 3.69 -5.36 -3.33
C ASP A 143 2.80 -5.28 -2.06
N ALA A 144 2.68 -6.41 -1.35
CA ALA A 144 1.87 -6.51 -0.15
C ALA A 144 2.24 -5.45 0.91
N GLU A 145 3.50 -5.00 0.93
CA GLU A 145 3.95 -3.97 1.83
C GLU A 145 3.44 -2.57 1.47
N LEU A 146 2.96 -2.32 0.26
CA LEU A 146 2.37 -1.05 -0.17
C LEU A 146 0.87 -0.94 0.12
N ALA A 147 0.20 -2.06 0.47
CA ALA A 147 -1.22 -2.05 0.79
C ALA A 147 -1.50 -1.22 2.04
N ILE A 148 -2.44 -0.27 1.98
CA ILE A 148 -2.81 0.58 3.11
C ILE A 148 -4.13 0.03 3.69
N PRO A 149 -4.14 -0.53 4.92
CA PRO A 149 -5.37 -0.96 5.58
C PRO A 149 -6.32 0.22 5.82
N GLU A 150 -7.63 -0.01 5.77
CA GLU A 150 -8.64 1.05 6.00
C GLU A 150 -8.62 1.62 7.42
N ASN A 151 -8.05 0.88 8.38
CA ASN A 151 -7.95 1.21 9.79
C ASN A 151 -6.51 1.52 10.23
N ILE A 152 -5.64 1.87 9.29
CA ILE A 152 -4.22 2.13 9.56
C ILE A 152 -4.03 3.24 10.61
N GLU A 153 -4.82 4.33 10.55
CA GLU A 153 -4.70 5.42 11.51
C GLU A 153 -5.00 4.95 12.94
N ASP A 154 -6.05 4.13 13.12
CA ASP A 154 -6.43 3.61 14.44
C ASP A 154 -5.35 2.67 15.01
N GLN A 155 -4.74 1.84 14.15
CA GLN A 155 -3.64 0.96 14.53
C GLN A 155 -2.41 1.75 14.98
N LEU A 156 -2.01 2.74 14.18
CA LEU A 156 -0.84 3.58 14.47
C LEU A 156 -1.08 4.47 15.70
N ASN A 157 -2.30 4.98 15.90
CA ASN A 157 -2.67 5.75 17.08
C ASN A 157 -2.67 4.91 18.37
N SER A 158 -2.93 3.61 18.24
CA SER A 158 -2.85 2.65 19.36
C SER A 158 -1.42 2.19 19.64
N GLY A 159 -0.42 2.66 18.87
CA GLY A 159 0.98 2.24 18.97
C GLY A 159 1.27 0.86 18.38
N MET A 160 0.33 0.26 17.64
CA MET A 160 0.46 -1.06 17.05
C MET A 160 0.98 -0.92 15.61
N SER A 161 2.09 -1.60 15.27
CA SER A 161 2.53 -1.66 13.87
C SER A 161 1.63 -2.62 13.08
N PRO A 162 1.11 -2.21 11.90
CA PRO A 162 0.27 -3.07 11.04
C PRO A 162 0.97 -4.33 10.52
N SER A 163 2.31 -4.41 10.61
CA SER A 163 3.11 -5.37 9.85
C SER A 163 3.38 -6.71 10.54
N ALA A 164 2.69 -7.04 11.63
CA ALA A 164 2.85 -8.33 12.32
C ALA A 164 1.54 -9.14 12.31
N SER A 165 1.07 -9.60 11.14
CA SER A 165 0.14 -10.75 11.00
C SER A 165 -0.26 -10.97 9.53
N ALA A 166 0.54 -11.73 8.76
CA ALA A 166 0.06 -12.32 7.48
C ALA A 166 0.92 -13.48 6.94
N LYS A 167 1.84 -14.05 7.71
CA LYS A 167 2.60 -15.25 7.33
C LYS A 167 2.62 -16.16 8.54
N ASP A 168 2.31 -17.44 8.34
CA ASP A 168 2.10 -18.51 9.32
C ASP A 168 0.67 -18.68 9.86
N ILE A 169 -0.29 -18.84 8.94
CA ILE A 169 -1.37 -19.81 9.15
C ILE A 169 -1.41 -20.67 7.89
N ASP A 170 -0.40 -21.53 7.74
CA ASP A 170 -0.50 -22.67 6.86
C ASP A 170 -1.19 -23.81 7.61
N VAL A 171 -2.13 -24.42 6.91
CA VAL A 171 -3.12 -25.34 7.43
C VAL A 171 -2.47 -26.71 7.59
N ALA A 172 -2.20 -27.15 8.82
CA ALA A 172 -1.87 -28.53 9.14
C ALA A 172 -2.91 -29.08 10.13
N PHE A 173 -4.04 -29.50 9.60
CA PHE A 173 -4.96 -30.42 10.27
C PHE A 173 -4.59 -31.83 9.81
N ASP A 174 -3.63 -32.48 10.47
CA ASP A 174 -3.73 -33.90 10.79
C ASP A 174 -2.64 -34.34 11.78
N SER A 175 -2.94 -35.44 12.47
CA SER A 175 -2.07 -36.28 13.31
C SER A 175 -2.07 -36.01 14.82
N VAL A 176 -2.99 -36.71 15.46
CA VAL A 176 -2.94 -37.21 16.84
C VAL A 176 -1.62 -37.97 17.08
N ALA A 177 -0.83 -37.59 18.09
CA ALA A 177 0.02 -38.50 18.85
C ALA A 177 0.54 -37.83 20.14
N ALA A 178 0.49 -38.59 21.23
CA ALA A 178 0.86 -38.22 22.58
C ALA A 178 2.38 -38.06 22.81
N SER A 179 2.77 -37.19 23.75
CA SER A 179 3.78 -37.52 24.77
C SER A 179 3.80 -36.48 25.89
N ALA A 180 3.92 -36.99 27.12
CA ALA A 180 3.94 -36.28 28.39
C ALA A 180 5.23 -35.50 28.68
N GLY A 181 5.17 -34.55 29.63
CA GLY A 181 6.25 -34.36 30.60
C GLY A 181 6.82 -32.95 30.88
N VAL A 182 6.14 -32.20 31.77
CA VAL A 182 6.67 -31.33 32.88
C VAL A 182 7.51 -30.05 32.55
N PRO A 183 7.71 -29.09 33.50
CA PRO A 183 6.93 -27.85 33.58
C PRO A 183 7.78 -26.56 33.53
N ALA A 184 7.17 -25.40 33.29
CA ALA A 184 7.77 -24.12 33.68
C ALA A 184 6.72 -23.05 33.96
N SER A 185 6.93 -22.40 35.09
CA SER A 185 6.21 -21.29 35.71
C SER A 185 6.06 -20.03 34.85
N GLY A 186 4.90 -19.37 34.98
CA GLY A 186 4.75 -17.93 34.75
C GLY A 186 3.67 -17.54 33.75
N GLY A 187 2.64 -16.82 34.21
CA GLY A 187 1.75 -16.06 33.32
C GLY A 187 0.25 -16.32 33.50
N GLY A 188 -0.32 -15.93 34.64
CA GLY A 188 -1.78 -15.99 34.87
C GLY A 188 -2.62 -15.00 34.04
N SER A 189 -2.02 -14.09 33.27
CA SER A 189 -2.75 -13.05 32.52
C SER A 189 -3.05 -13.43 31.06
N SER A 190 -2.17 -14.19 30.40
CA SER A 190 -2.27 -14.46 28.95
C SER A 190 -3.35 -15.50 28.60
N SER A 191 -3.70 -16.40 29.54
CA SER A 191 -4.71 -17.43 29.30
C SER A 191 -6.13 -16.89 29.30
N GLU A 192 -6.44 -15.90 30.14
CA GLU A 192 -7.76 -15.24 30.17
C GLU A 192 -7.96 -14.33 28.97
N GLU A 193 -6.93 -13.58 28.58
CA GLU A 193 -6.92 -12.80 27.35
C GLU A 193 -7.12 -13.69 26.11
N LEU A 194 -6.47 -14.86 26.04
CA LEU A 194 -6.69 -15.84 24.98
C LEU A 194 -8.13 -16.36 24.93
N MET A 195 -8.79 -16.57 26.07
CA MET A 195 -10.20 -16.96 26.09
C MET A 195 -11.13 -15.83 25.63
N LEU A 196 -10.87 -14.59 26.06
CA LEU A 196 -11.63 -13.42 25.63
C LEU A 196 -11.48 -13.15 24.14
N LEU A 197 -10.26 -13.27 23.61
CA LEU A 197 -9.96 -13.17 22.18
C LEU A 197 -10.67 -14.26 21.38
N ARG A 198 -10.62 -15.53 21.83
CA ARG A 198 -11.35 -16.64 21.18
C ARG A 198 -12.86 -16.38 21.18
N LYS A 199 -13.42 -15.92 22.29
CA LYS A 199 -14.84 -15.56 22.38
C LYS A 199 -15.21 -14.41 21.45
N LYS A 200 -14.34 -13.40 21.33
CA LYS A 200 -14.54 -12.27 20.42
C LYS A 200 -14.45 -12.67 18.96
N ILE A 201 -13.53 -13.56 18.59
CA ILE A 201 -13.42 -14.13 17.24
C ILE A 201 -14.69 -14.88 16.85
N VAL A 202 -15.22 -15.72 17.75
CA VAL A 202 -16.49 -16.44 17.50
C VAL A 202 -17.65 -15.47 17.31
N SER A 203 -17.75 -14.45 18.16
CA SER A 203 -18.79 -13.40 18.05
C SER A 203 -18.70 -12.65 16.72
N LEU A 204 -17.49 -12.21 16.33
CA LEU A 204 -17.27 -11.47 15.08
C LEU A 204 -17.51 -12.35 13.85
N THR A 205 -17.23 -13.65 13.95
CA THR A 205 -17.50 -14.61 12.87
C THR A 205 -19.00 -14.80 12.66
N GLN A 206 -19.77 -14.91 13.75
CA GLN A 206 -21.23 -14.97 13.70
C GLN A 206 -21.84 -13.69 13.12
N GLU A 207 -21.34 -12.53 13.54
CA GLU A 207 -21.78 -11.24 13.03
C GLU A 207 -21.46 -11.07 11.54
N ASN A 208 -20.28 -11.50 11.09
CA ASN A 208 -19.92 -11.53 9.67
C ASN A 208 -20.85 -12.43 8.85
N GLN A 209 -21.24 -13.59 9.37
CA GLN A 209 -22.19 -14.49 8.71
C GLN A 209 -23.58 -13.83 8.60
N LEU A 210 -24.04 -13.18 9.67
CA LEU A 210 -25.31 -12.45 9.68
C LEU A 210 -25.31 -11.30 8.66
N LEU A 211 -24.26 -10.49 8.64
CA LEU A 211 -24.12 -9.38 7.69
C LEU A 211 -24.07 -9.85 6.24
N LYS A 212 -23.40 -10.97 5.95
CA LYS A 212 -23.40 -11.59 4.61
C LYS A 212 -24.81 -12.06 4.22
N GLN A 213 -25.57 -12.64 5.14
CA GLN A 213 -26.94 -13.05 4.90
C GLN A 213 -27.87 -11.85 4.64
N GLN A 214 -27.69 -10.76 5.40
CA GLN A 214 -28.44 -9.51 5.20
C GLN A 214 -28.09 -8.85 3.86
N LEU A 215 -26.81 -8.83 3.48
CA LEU A 215 -26.37 -8.33 2.16
C LEU A 215 -26.96 -9.16 1.03
N GLN A 216 -27.00 -10.49 1.16
CA GLN A 216 -27.64 -11.35 0.16
C GLN A 216 -29.13 -11.05 0.05
N THR A 217 -29.83 -10.93 1.18
CA THR A 217 -31.26 -10.61 1.22
C THR A 217 -31.56 -9.24 0.58
N MET A 218 -30.71 -8.24 0.81
CA MET A 218 -30.85 -6.90 0.23
C MET A 218 -30.57 -6.89 -1.27
N LYS A 219 -29.58 -7.69 -1.74
CA LYS A 219 -29.32 -7.89 -3.17
C LYS A 219 -30.50 -8.56 -3.85
N ASP A 220 -31.03 -9.63 -3.26
CA ASP A 220 -32.19 -10.34 -3.82
C ASP A 220 -33.39 -9.39 -3.92
N LYS A 221 -33.66 -8.58 -2.88
CA LYS A 221 -34.72 -7.55 -2.91
C LYS A 221 -34.48 -6.49 -3.99
N LEU A 222 -33.25 -6.01 -4.15
CA LEU A 222 -32.90 -5.04 -5.19
C LEU A 222 -33.10 -5.62 -6.59
N ASP A 223 -32.76 -6.90 -6.79
CA ASP A 223 -32.97 -7.58 -8.07
C ASP A 223 -34.47 -7.83 -8.34
N THR A 224 -35.27 -8.12 -7.32
CA THR A 224 -36.74 -8.19 -7.47
C THR A 224 -37.34 -6.84 -7.85
N ILE A 225 -36.87 -5.74 -7.24
CA ILE A 225 -37.31 -4.38 -7.58
C ILE A 225 -36.91 -4.02 -9.01
N ARG A 226 -35.68 -4.35 -9.42
CA ARG A 226 -35.20 -4.13 -10.80
C ARG A 226 -36.00 -4.92 -11.82
N LYS A 227 -36.37 -6.17 -11.51
CA LYS A 227 -37.21 -7.01 -12.38
C LYS A 227 -38.67 -6.54 -12.44
N ALA A 228 -39.17 -5.89 -11.41
CA ALA A 228 -40.53 -5.32 -11.40
C ALA A 228 -40.61 -3.94 -12.08
N ALA A 229 -39.47 -3.25 -12.25
CA ALA A 229 -39.37 -1.94 -12.89
C ALA A 229 -38.93 -2.00 -14.37
N ALA A 230 -38.71 -3.20 -14.91
CA ALA A 230 -38.44 -3.49 -16.32
C ALA A 230 -39.67 -4.16 -16.95
#